data_AF-A0A3S9YA95-F1
#
_entry.id   AF-A0A3S9YA95-F1
#
_cell.length_a   1.000
_cell.length_b   1.000
_cell.length_c   1.000
_cell.angle_alpha   90.00
_cell.angle_beta   90.00
_cell.angle_gamma   90.00
#
_symmetry.space_group_name_H-M   'P 1'
#
loop_
_entity.id
_entity.type
_entity.pdbx_description
1 polymer ?
#
loop_
_entity_poly.entity_id
_entity_poly.type
_entity_poly.pdbx_seq_one_letter_code
_entity_poly.pdbx_strand_id
1 'polypeptide(L)'
;MTEVPLPFHHHDRDTDPTAPHEEPLTLLATQTDLNGVDFTGLDLRPALRRDPRPRTFTRCTFTEANLRGAHLAEAVFTDCTATAADFTGALLDQARWQGGSASGANFTDADCGDLTCDGADLANTKWGGALLADAGFTGCRMIGARLTGHRGLGIHLTRCNLAVANLNGLSLRGAHLVGIRFTEADLGGVNFRDAILEDCRLAEANLRAADFTGADLRGADLGELTITTAAQLRGAVISPSQAAQICAALGLNVIG
;
A
#
# COMPACT_ATOMS: atom_id res chain seq x y z
N MET A 1 18.95 -68.20 -9.00
CA MET A 1 18.97 -67.09 -9.97
C MET A 1 18.35 -65.91 -9.28
N THR A 2 19.21 -65.03 -8.79
CA THR A 2 18.91 -63.80 -8.03
C THR A 2 18.94 -62.64 -8.99
N GLU A 3 17.83 -61.92 -9.18
CA GLU A 3 17.83 -60.61 -9.82
C GLU A 3 17.44 -59.54 -8.79
N VAL A 4 18.25 -58.48 -8.83
CA VAL A 4 18.33 -57.35 -7.89
C VAL A 4 17.49 -56.19 -8.45
N PRO A 5 16.76 -55.40 -7.65
CA PRO A 5 16.18 -54.15 -8.12
C PRO A 5 17.21 -53.00 -8.08
N LEU A 6 17.22 -52.19 -9.13
CA LEU A 6 18.06 -50.98 -9.32
C LEU A 6 17.84 -49.91 -8.23
N PRO A 7 18.86 -49.10 -7.88
CA PRO A 7 18.69 -48.00 -6.94
C PRO A 7 18.04 -46.78 -7.61
N PHE A 8 17.03 -46.23 -6.95
CA PHE A 8 16.47 -44.92 -7.25
C PHE A 8 17.48 -43.83 -6.82
N HIS A 9 17.98 -43.05 -7.77
CA HIS A 9 18.66 -41.79 -7.46
C HIS A 9 17.61 -40.73 -7.11
N HIS A 10 17.33 -40.54 -5.82
CA HIS A 10 16.79 -39.29 -5.32
C HIS A 10 17.89 -38.24 -5.48
N HIS A 11 17.71 -37.31 -6.41
CA HIS A 11 18.55 -36.12 -6.52
C HIS A 11 18.05 -35.11 -5.50
N ASP A 12 18.20 -35.44 -4.21
CA ASP A 12 18.09 -34.47 -3.15
C ASP A 12 19.30 -33.55 -3.30
N ARG A 13 19.05 -32.33 -3.79
CA ARG A 13 20.01 -31.24 -3.68
C ARG A 13 20.10 -30.92 -2.19
N ASP A 14 20.97 -31.67 -1.51
CA ASP A 14 21.57 -31.27 -0.25
C ASP A 14 22.14 -29.87 -0.45
N THR A 15 21.42 -28.86 0.03
CA THR A 15 21.99 -27.53 0.25
C THR A 15 22.98 -27.69 1.38
N ASP A 16 24.26 -27.71 1.01
CA ASP A 16 25.40 -27.75 1.93
C ASP A 16 25.26 -26.63 2.98
N PRO A 17 25.07 -26.95 4.27
CA PRO A 17 24.90 -25.97 5.34
C PRO A 17 26.22 -25.31 5.77
N THR A 18 27.32 -25.54 5.04
CA THR A 18 28.67 -25.07 5.42
C THR A 18 29.32 -24.10 4.45
N ALA A 19 28.59 -23.60 3.43
CA ALA A 19 29.07 -22.46 2.66
C ALA A 19 29.22 -21.24 3.59
N PRO A 20 30.35 -20.51 3.58
CA PRO A 20 30.47 -19.29 4.37
C PRO A 20 29.44 -18.29 3.84
N HIS A 21 28.32 -18.14 4.55
CA HIS A 21 27.39 -17.06 4.30
C HIS A 21 28.14 -15.75 4.58
N GLU A 22 28.52 -15.04 3.51
CA GLU A 22 29.06 -13.69 3.67
C GLU A 22 28.11 -12.87 4.54
N GLU A 23 28.65 -12.13 5.51
CA GLU A 23 27.81 -11.35 6.42
C GLU A 23 26.91 -10.40 5.62
N PRO A 24 25.60 -10.30 5.93
CA PRO A 24 24.63 -9.52 5.15
C PRO A 24 25.09 -8.09 4.85
N LEU A 25 25.73 -7.41 5.79
CA LEU A 25 26.23 -6.05 5.60
C LEU A 25 27.39 -5.96 4.60
N THR A 26 28.21 -7.00 4.50
CA THR A 26 29.30 -7.09 3.52
C THR A 26 28.73 -7.28 2.12
N LEU A 27 27.74 -8.17 1.98
CA LEU A 27 26.99 -8.33 0.73
C LEU A 27 26.35 -7.00 0.32
N LEU A 28 25.64 -6.33 1.24
CA LEU A 28 24.99 -5.05 0.99
C LEU A 28 25.98 -3.96 0.55
N ALA A 29 27.17 -3.90 1.14
CA ALA A 29 28.18 -2.90 0.79
C ALA A 29 28.76 -3.12 -0.63
N THR A 30 28.89 -4.37 -1.05
CA THR A 30 29.64 -4.74 -2.27
C THR A 30 28.74 -5.01 -3.47
N GLN A 31 27.50 -5.45 -3.24
CA GLN A 31 26.56 -5.88 -4.27
C GLN A 31 25.37 -4.94 -4.37
N THR A 32 24.80 -4.83 -5.58
CA THR A 32 23.56 -4.08 -5.84
C THR A 32 22.38 -4.99 -6.15
N ASP A 33 22.61 -6.26 -6.48
CA ASP A 33 21.58 -7.28 -6.64
C ASP A 33 21.73 -8.31 -5.52
N LEU A 34 20.70 -8.41 -4.68
CA LEU A 34 20.71 -9.21 -3.46
C LEU A 34 19.51 -10.14 -3.49
N ASN A 35 19.74 -11.43 -3.28
CA ASN A 35 18.71 -12.45 -3.36
C ASN A 35 18.69 -13.32 -2.10
N GLY A 36 17.57 -13.35 -1.39
CA GLY A 36 17.39 -14.22 -0.22
C GLY A 36 18.20 -13.81 1.01
N VAL A 37 18.77 -12.60 1.03
CA VAL A 37 19.58 -12.12 2.15
C VAL A 37 18.69 -11.69 3.32
N ASP A 38 19.03 -12.13 4.52
CA ASP A 38 18.35 -11.77 5.76
C ASP A 38 19.03 -10.58 6.45
N PHE A 39 18.31 -9.47 6.53
CA PHE A 39 18.68 -8.24 7.22
C PHE A 39 17.87 -7.99 8.50
N THR A 40 17.21 -9.01 9.05
CA THR A 40 16.34 -8.88 10.22
C THR A 40 17.04 -8.16 11.37
N GLY A 41 16.43 -7.08 11.85
CA GLY A 41 16.91 -6.28 12.98
C GLY A 41 18.23 -5.53 12.74
N LEU A 42 18.81 -5.59 11.54
CA LEU A 42 20.11 -4.97 11.26
C LEU A 42 19.99 -3.47 11.02
N ASP A 43 21.06 -2.74 11.38
CA ASP A 43 21.22 -1.33 11.02
C ASP A 43 21.88 -1.19 9.65
N LEU A 44 21.08 -0.85 8.64
CA LEU A 44 21.53 -0.74 7.24
C LEU A 44 21.98 0.68 6.88
N ARG A 45 21.80 1.65 7.80
CA ARG A 45 22.16 3.05 7.57
C ARG A 45 23.62 3.25 7.15
N PRO A 46 24.63 2.59 7.76
CA PRO A 46 26.02 2.78 7.37
C PRO A 46 26.29 2.42 5.91
N ALA A 47 25.60 1.38 5.40
CA ALA A 47 25.76 0.91 4.02
C ALA A 47 24.96 1.74 3.01
N LEU A 48 23.80 2.30 3.41
CA LEU A 48 22.85 2.88 2.47
C LEU A 48 22.73 4.41 2.51
N ARG A 49 23.08 5.10 3.60
CA ARG A 49 22.85 6.57 3.71
C ARG A 49 23.76 7.41 2.81
N ARG A 50 24.84 6.85 2.30
CA ARG A 50 25.84 7.56 1.48
C ARG A 50 26.10 6.88 0.14
N ASP A 51 25.30 5.87 -0.17
CA ASP A 51 25.46 5.06 -1.37
C ASP A 51 24.18 5.17 -2.20
N PRO A 52 24.18 6.04 -3.23
CA PRO A 52 23.00 6.28 -4.05
C PRO A 52 22.81 5.24 -5.16
N ARG A 53 23.64 4.19 -5.24
CA ARG A 53 23.52 3.17 -6.29
C ARG A 53 22.13 2.51 -6.20
N PRO A 54 21.35 2.47 -7.30
CA PRO A 54 20.11 1.71 -7.34
C PRO A 54 20.35 0.24 -7.01
N ARG A 55 19.40 -0.37 -6.31
CA ARG A 55 19.53 -1.73 -5.76
C ARG A 55 18.32 -2.56 -6.11
N THR A 56 18.56 -3.85 -6.37
CA THR A 56 17.52 -4.87 -6.51
C THR A 56 17.61 -5.82 -5.33
N PHE A 57 16.48 -6.01 -4.66
CA PHE A 57 16.31 -6.95 -3.57
C PHE A 57 15.23 -7.95 -3.97
N THR A 58 15.59 -9.22 -4.04
CA THR A 58 14.68 -10.31 -4.40
C THR A 58 14.55 -11.26 -3.22
N ARG A 59 13.35 -11.43 -2.67
CA ARG A 59 13.06 -12.31 -1.53
C ARG A 59 13.98 -12.07 -0.32
N CYS A 60 14.42 -10.83 -0.14
CA CYS A 60 15.19 -10.42 1.03
C CYS A 60 14.28 -10.13 2.22
N THR A 61 14.82 -10.29 3.43
CA THR A 61 14.12 -9.98 4.68
C THR A 61 14.73 -8.73 5.30
N PHE A 62 13.88 -7.79 5.69
CA PHE A 62 14.18 -6.53 6.35
C PHE A 62 13.34 -6.37 7.62
N THR A 63 12.80 -7.46 8.17
CA THR A 63 11.94 -7.42 9.35
C THR A 63 12.63 -6.65 10.47
N GLU A 64 12.00 -5.58 10.98
CA GLU A 64 12.54 -4.70 12.01
C GLU A 64 13.91 -4.05 11.67
N ALA A 65 14.33 -4.08 10.41
CA ALA A 65 15.59 -3.48 9.98
C ALA A 65 15.50 -1.94 10.02
N ASN A 66 16.64 -1.30 10.28
CA ASN A 66 16.75 0.15 10.32
C ASN A 66 17.31 0.67 8.98
N LEU A 67 16.41 1.26 8.18
CA LEU A 67 16.70 1.87 6.88
C LEU A 67 16.50 3.40 6.92
N ARG A 68 16.57 4.02 8.11
CA ARG A 68 16.30 5.46 8.25
C ARG A 68 17.26 6.31 7.43
N GLY A 69 16.73 7.15 6.54
CA GLY A 69 17.52 7.99 5.66
C GLY A 69 18.33 7.21 4.61
N ALA A 70 18.05 5.93 4.39
CA ALA A 70 18.71 5.14 3.36
C ALA A 70 18.45 5.75 1.97
N HIS A 71 19.47 5.72 1.11
CA HIS A 71 19.31 6.07 -0.30
C HIS A 71 18.89 4.81 -1.05
N LEU A 72 17.63 4.79 -1.47
CA LEU A 72 16.95 3.68 -2.13
C LEU A 72 16.14 4.19 -3.33
N ALA A 73 16.55 5.32 -3.91
CA ALA A 73 15.96 5.83 -5.14
C ALA A 73 16.13 4.76 -6.24
N GLU A 74 15.08 4.58 -7.04
CA GLU A 74 15.01 3.56 -8.09
C GLU A 74 15.22 2.10 -7.60
N ALA A 75 15.19 1.86 -6.28
CA ALA A 75 15.36 0.51 -5.76
C ALA A 75 14.16 -0.38 -6.11
N VAL A 76 14.43 -1.65 -6.40
CA VAL A 76 13.41 -2.66 -6.70
C VAL A 76 13.36 -3.67 -5.57
N PHE A 77 12.19 -3.83 -4.97
CA PHE A 77 11.89 -4.83 -3.95
C PHE A 77 10.91 -5.85 -4.54
N THR A 78 11.37 -7.04 -4.85
CA THR A 78 10.54 -8.14 -5.37
C THR A 78 10.37 -9.20 -4.29
N ASP A 79 9.13 -9.46 -3.88
CA ASP A 79 8.76 -10.48 -2.89
C ASP A 79 9.54 -10.38 -1.56
N CYS A 80 9.93 -9.17 -1.18
CA CYS A 80 10.65 -8.91 0.07
C CYS A 80 9.72 -8.88 1.29
N THR A 81 10.26 -9.20 2.46
CA THR A 81 9.56 -9.06 3.75
C THR A 81 10.20 -7.97 4.57
N ALA A 82 9.53 -6.84 4.77
CA ALA A 82 9.98 -5.68 5.53
C ALA A 82 9.02 -5.33 6.66
N THR A 83 8.48 -6.36 7.30
CA THR A 83 7.54 -6.18 8.43
C THR A 83 8.18 -5.34 9.52
N ALA A 84 7.49 -4.27 9.94
CA ALA A 84 7.97 -3.32 10.94
C ALA A 84 9.34 -2.68 10.66
N ALA A 85 9.83 -2.69 9.42
CA ALA A 85 11.07 -2.00 9.03
C ALA A 85 10.92 -0.48 9.17
N ASP A 86 12.01 0.20 9.53
CA ASP A 86 12.03 1.66 9.68
C ASP A 86 12.66 2.35 8.47
N PHE A 87 11.82 2.86 7.57
CA PHE A 87 12.17 3.68 6.41
C PHE A 87 12.05 5.19 6.70
N THR A 88 12.03 5.63 7.97
CA THR A 88 11.83 7.06 8.28
C THR A 88 12.85 7.93 7.54
N GLY A 89 12.38 8.89 6.75
CA GLY A 89 13.21 9.80 5.97
C GLY A 89 14.05 9.14 4.86
N ALA A 90 13.79 7.87 4.52
CA ALA A 90 14.47 7.20 3.41
C ALA A 90 14.12 7.87 2.08
N LEU A 91 15.05 7.82 1.12
CA LEU A 91 14.84 8.28 -0.24
C LEU A 91 14.40 7.09 -1.07
N LEU A 92 13.14 7.06 -1.48
CA LEU A 92 12.47 5.99 -2.23
C LEU A 92 11.84 6.55 -3.53
N ASP A 93 12.32 7.69 -4.00
CA ASP A 93 11.91 8.28 -5.28
C ASP A 93 12.07 7.25 -6.40
N GLN A 94 11.00 7.04 -7.19
CA GLN A 94 10.93 6.05 -8.26
C GLN A 94 11.22 4.59 -7.84
N ALA A 95 11.19 4.28 -6.55
CA ALA A 95 11.34 2.90 -6.09
C ALA A 95 10.13 2.05 -6.52
N ARG A 96 10.33 0.74 -6.60
CA ARG A 96 9.32 -0.22 -7.05
C ARG A 96 9.21 -1.35 -6.04
N TRP A 97 8.01 -1.53 -5.49
CA TRP A 97 7.67 -2.64 -4.60
C TRP A 97 6.72 -3.61 -5.31
N GLN A 98 7.15 -4.84 -5.51
CA GLN A 98 6.44 -5.87 -6.27
C GLN A 98 6.18 -7.06 -5.35
N GLY A 99 4.94 -7.22 -4.90
CA GLY A 99 4.55 -8.29 -4.00
C GLY A 99 5.19 -8.17 -2.61
N GLY A 100 5.28 -9.29 -1.91
CA GLY A 100 5.83 -9.34 -0.55
C GLY A 100 5.01 -8.56 0.49
N SER A 101 5.66 -8.20 1.60
CA SER A 101 5.02 -7.51 2.72
C SER A 101 5.94 -6.45 3.29
N ALA A 102 5.39 -5.28 3.59
CA ALA A 102 5.97 -4.25 4.45
C ALA A 102 4.99 -3.89 5.58
N SER A 103 4.24 -4.89 6.07
CA SER A 103 3.23 -4.67 7.09
C SER A 103 3.82 -4.00 8.34
N GLY A 104 3.19 -2.94 8.84
CA GLY A 104 3.66 -2.17 9.99
C GLY A 104 4.92 -1.32 9.75
N ALA A 105 5.48 -1.31 8.53
CA ALA A 105 6.66 -0.51 8.22
C ALA A 105 6.39 0.99 8.36
N ASN A 106 7.45 1.73 8.70
CA ASN A 106 7.39 3.16 8.95
C ASN A 106 8.04 3.96 7.83
N PHE A 107 7.23 4.63 7.02
CA PHE A 107 7.66 5.53 5.93
C PHE A 107 7.51 7.02 6.32
N THR A 108 7.45 7.33 7.62
CA THR A 108 7.33 8.73 8.09
C THR A 108 8.44 9.58 7.50
N ASP A 109 8.10 10.75 6.95
CA ASP A 109 9.01 11.69 6.29
C ASP A 109 9.83 11.12 5.11
N ALA A 110 9.55 9.91 4.64
CA ALA A 110 10.22 9.35 3.47
C ALA A 110 9.90 10.14 2.20
N ASP A 111 10.85 10.19 1.28
CA ASP A 111 10.62 10.68 -0.07
C ASP A 111 10.14 9.52 -0.94
N CYS A 112 8.89 9.51 -1.34
CA CYS A 112 8.26 8.45 -2.13
C CYS A 112 7.64 9.01 -3.41
N GLY A 113 8.25 10.06 -3.98
CA GLY A 113 7.90 10.55 -5.31
C GLY A 113 7.92 9.41 -6.33
N ASP A 114 6.89 9.31 -7.17
CA ASP A 114 6.77 8.28 -8.21
C ASP A 114 6.94 6.81 -7.71
N LEU A 115 6.80 6.56 -6.40
CA LEU A 115 6.88 5.21 -5.82
C LEU A 115 5.76 4.36 -6.40
N THR A 116 6.08 3.14 -6.85
CA THR A 116 5.06 2.17 -7.28
C THR A 116 5.04 0.95 -6.40
N CYS A 117 3.85 0.58 -5.93
CA CYS A 117 3.59 -0.63 -5.16
C CYS A 117 2.53 -1.48 -5.87
N ASP A 118 2.87 -2.71 -6.23
CA ASP A 118 1.97 -3.66 -6.89
C ASP A 118 1.82 -4.94 -6.06
N GLY A 119 0.59 -5.24 -5.65
CA GLY A 119 0.24 -6.48 -4.95
C GLY A 119 0.88 -6.67 -3.57
N ALA A 120 1.42 -5.62 -2.96
CA ALA A 120 2.12 -5.69 -1.67
C ALA A 120 1.16 -5.67 -0.47
N ASP A 121 1.53 -6.34 0.62
CA ASP A 121 0.90 -6.13 1.93
C ASP A 121 1.56 -4.96 2.67
N LEU A 122 0.82 -3.85 2.74
CA LEU A 122 1.18 -2.60 3.39
C LEU A 122 0.26 -2.31 4.59
N ALA A 123 -0.35 -3.34 5.18
CA ALA A 123 -1.22 -3.17 6.34
C ALA A 123 -0.49 -2.43 7.48
N ASN A 124 -1.19 -1.54 8.18
CA ASN A 124 -0.69 -0.78 9.33
C ASN A 124 0.57 0.07 9.08
N THR A 125 0.89 0.37 7.82
CA THR A 125 2.02 1.25 7.46
C THR A 125 1.77 2.70 7.89
N LYS A 126 2.84 3.45 8.12
CA LYS A 126 2.80 4.85 8.55
C LYS A 126 3.44 5.75 7.49
N TRP A 127 2.72 6.80 7.07
CA TRP A 127 3.14 7.70 5.99
C TRP A 127 3.09 9.18 6.39
N GLY A 128 3.13 9.50 7.70
CA GLY A 128 3.10 10.88 8.17
C GLY A 128 4.27 11.68 7.62
N GLY A 129 4.02 12.84 7.00
CA GLY A 129 5.06 13.68 6.41
C GLY A 129 5.73 13.13 5.14
N ALA A 130 5.43 11.90 4.74
CA ALA A 130 5.98 11.28 3.53
C ALA A 130 5.58 12.10 2.29
N LEU A 131 6.49 12.24 1.32
CA LEU A 131 6.18 12.83 0.03
C LEU A 131 5.64 11.72 -0.89
N LEU A 132 4.36 11.78 -1.23
CA LEU A 132 3.66 10.80 -2.07
C LEU A 132 3.23 11.42 -3.40
N ALA A 133 4.05 12.32 -3.96
CA ALA A 133 3.77 12.93 -5.25
C ALA A 133 3.75 11.85 -6.34
N ASP A 134 2.63 11.72 -7.04
CA ASP A 134 2.41 10.74 -8.12
C ASP A 134 2.68 9.26 -7.74
N ALA A 135 2.71 8.96 -6.43
CA ALA A 135 2.90 7.60 -5.93
C ALA A 135 1.69 6.71 -6.25
N GLY A 136 1.95 5.49 -6.72
CA GLY A 136 0.94 4.56 -7.17
C GLY A 136 0.86 3.27 -6.35
N PHE A 137 -0.35 2.88 -5.97
CA PHE A 137 -0.64 1.62 -5.29
C PHE A 137 -1.68 0.84 -6.09
N THR A 138 -1.32 -0.37 -6.52
CA THR A 138 -2.18 -1.26 -7.31
C THR A 138 -2.33 -2.60 -6.60
N GLY A 139 -3.57 -3.04 -6.34
CA GLY A 139 -3.83 -4.34 -5.73
C GLY A 139 -3.30 -4.51 -4.30
N CYS A 140 -2.80 -3.44 -3.67
CA CYS A 140 -2.19 -3.51 -2.35
C CYS A 140 -3.22 -3.74 -1.24
N ARG A 141 -2.81 -4.51 -0.23
CA ARG A 141 -3.52 -4.59 1.06
C ARG A 141 -2.99 -3.47 1.95
N MET A 142 -3.81 -2.48 2.27
CA MET A 142 -3.45 -1.29 3.06
C MET A 142 -4.37 -1.13 4.28
N ILE A 143 -4.82 -2.26 4.85
CA ILE A 143 -5.74 -2.26 5.99
C ILE A 143 -5.07 -1.57 7.19
N GLY A 144 -5.74 -0.60 7.79
CA GLY A 144 -5.21 0.16 8.92
C GLY A 144 -4.02 1.07 8.58
N ALA A 145 -3.69 1.26 7.29
CA ALA A 145 -2.62 2.17 6.88
C ALA A 145 -2.94 3.61 7.31
N ARG A 146 -1.92 4.38 7.66
CA ARG A 146 -2.05 5.75 8.16
C ARG A 146 -1.39 6.71 7.20
N LEU A 147 -2.20 7.41 6.41
CA LEU A 147 -1.78 8.38 5.40
C LEU A 147 -2.01 9.83 5.86
N THR A 148 -2.20 10.08 7.15
CA THR A 148 -2.43 11.44 7.66
C THR A 148 -1.18 12.31 7.58
N GLY A 149 -1.32 13.53 7.05
CA GLY A 149 -0.22 14.51 7.02
C GLY A 149 0.89 14.22 6.01
N HIS A 150 0.64 13.35 5.03
CA HIS A 150 1.53 13.22 3.86
C HIS A 150 1.56 14.54 3.07
N ARG A 151 2.56 14.65 2.19
CA ARG A 151 2.78 15.76 1.27
C ARG A 151 2.69 15.22 -0.16
N GLY A 152 2.54 16.12 -1.12
CA GLY A 152 2.39 15.77 -2.53
C GLY A 152 0.92 15.65 -2.95
N LEU A 153 0.71 15.62 -4.25
CA LEU A 153 -0.59 15.44 -4.90
C LEU A 153 -0.44 14.31 -5.94
N GLY A 154 -1.56 13.82 -6.47
CA GLY A 154 -1.52 12.85 -7.57
C GLY A 154 -1.39 11.38 -7.12
N ILE A 155 -1.65 11.06 -5.86
CA ILE A 155 -1.64 9.64 -5.41
C ILE A 155 -2.62 8.83 -6.25
N HIS A 156 -2.14 7.72 -6.81
CA HIS A 156 -2.92 6.76 -7.57
C HIS A 156 -3.26 5.53 -6.72
N LEU A 157 -4.54 5.21 -6.63
CA LEU A 157 -5.04 4.03 -5.92
C LEU A 157 -5.89 3.21 -6.89
N THR A 158 -5.56 1.93 -7.07
CA THR A 158 -6.33 1.02 -7.90
C THR A 158 -6.44 -0.35 -7.25
N ARG A 159 -7.67 -0.84 -7.06
CA ARG A 159 -7.99 -2.16 -6.50
C ARG A 159 -7.34 -2.42 -5.12
N CYS A 160 -7.11 -1.36 -4.35
CA CYS A 160 -6.54 -1.46 -3.00
C CYS A 160 -7.60 -1.77 -1.94
N ASN A 161 -7.16 -2.44 -0.87
CA ASN A 161 -7.95 -2.60 0.34
C ASN A 161 -7.48 -1.63 1.43
N LEU A 162 -8.22 -0.54 1.62
CA LEU A 162 -7.98 0.51 2.61
C LEU A 162 -8.96 0.42 3.79
N ALA A 163 -9.47 -0.77 4.10
CA ALA A 163 -10.36 -0.95 5.24
C ALA A 163 -9.69 -0.48 6.54
N VAL A 164 -10.41 0.24 7.39
CA VAL A 164 -9.91 0.79 8.67
C VAL A 164 -8.71 1.74 8.49
N ALA A 165 -8.36 2.16 7.27
CA ALA A 165 -7.26 3.08 7.03
C ALA A 165 -7.62 4.50 7.49
N ASN A 166 -6.61 5.27 7.90
CA ASN A 166 -6.79 6.69 8.18
C ASN A 166 -6.23 7.52 7.02
N LEU A 167 -7.14 8.17 6.29
CA LEU A 167 -6.90 8.98 5.11
C LEU A 167 -7.25 10.45 5.35
N ASN A 168 -7.41 10.87 6.62
CA ASN A 168 -7.93 12.18 6.97
C ASN A 168 -7.19 13.33 6.26
N GLY A 169 -7.94 14.19 5.59
CA GLY A 169 -7.41 15.36 4.87
C GLY A 169 -6.69 15.06 3.55
N LEU A 170 -6.67 13.81 3.08
CA LEU A 170 -6.09 13.44 1.78
C LEU A 170 -6.81 14.17 0.62
N SER A 171 -6.04 14.58 -0.39
CA SER A 171 -6.61 15.12 -1.63
C SER A 171 -6.66 14.05 -2.71
N LEU A 172 -7.88 13.64 -3.07
CA LEU A 172 -8.19 12.76 -4.21
C LEU A 172 -8.98 13.53 -5.28
N ARG A 173 -8.78 14.85 -5.36
CA ARG A 173 -9.47 15.71 -6.32
C ARG A 173 -9.18 15.26 -7.76
N GLY A 174 -10.23 15.04 -8.54
CA GLY A 174 -10.13 14.61 -9.93
C GLY A 174 -9.58 13.19 -10.11
N ALA A 175 -9.40 12.42 -9.03
CA ALA A 175 -8.84 11.09 -9.10
C ALA A 175 -9.86 10.10 -9.71
N HIS A 176 -9.36 9.14 -10.49
CA HIS A 176 -10.13 7.96 -10.88
C HIS A 176 -9.77 6.80 -9.95
N LEU A 177 -10.68 6.49 -9.04
CA LEU A 177 -10.55 5.44 -8.05
C LEU A 177 -11.34 4.22 -8.55
N VAL A 178 -10.65 3.10 -8.73
CA VAL A 178 -11.24 1.87 -9.26
C VAL A 178 -11.12 0.75 -8.23
N GLY A 179 -12.24 0.16 -7.82
CA GLY A 179 -12.26 -1.06 -7.00
C GLY A 179 -11.69 -0.89 -5.59
N ILE A 180 -11.74 0.32 -5.01
CA ILE A 180 -11.17 0.59 -3.69
C ILE A 180 -12.13 0.19 -2.57
N ARG A 181 -11.63 -0.52 -1.56
CA ARG A 181 -12.40 -0.82 -0.35
C ARG A 181 -12.03 0.16 0.77
N PHE A 182 -12.97 1.01 1.16
CA PHE A 182 -12.85 1.96 2.27
C PHE A 182 -13.71 1.56 3.48
N THR A 183 -14.07 0.28 3.63
CA THR A 183 -14.90 -0.19 4.75
C THR A 183 -14.31 0.25 6.09
N GLU A 184 -15.09 0.96 6.91
CA GLU A 184 -14.66 1.52 8.21
C GLU A 184 -13.45 2.47 8.14
N ALA A 185 -13.06 2.97 6.96
CA ALA A 185 -11.95 3.91 6.84
C ALA A 185 -12.32 5.30 7.37
N ASP A 186 -11.33 6.01 7.93
CA ASP A 186 -11.47 7.42 8.27
C ASP A 186 -11.17 8.29 7.04
N LEU A 187 -12.24 8.72 6.36
CA LEU A 187 -12.20 9.62 5.21
C LEU A 187 -12.52 11.08 5.61
N GLY A 188 -12.39 11.41 6.91
CA GLY A 188 -12.72 12.74 7.38
C GLY A 188 -11.92 13.84 6.66
N GLY A 189 -12.59 14.87 6.16
CA GLY A 189 -11.93 15.98 5.48
C GLY A 189 -11.29 15.64 4.11
N VAL A 190 -11.47 14.42 3.59
CA VAL A 190 -10.92 14.05 2.28
C VAL A 190 -11.57 14.87 1.17
N ASN A 191 -10.75 15.37 0.25
CA ASN A 191 -11.21 16.13 -0.90
C ASN A 191 -11.41 15.17 -2.10
N PHE A 192 -12.66 14.76 -2.34
CA PHE A 192 -13.09 13.94 -3.48
C PHE A 192 -13.66 14.80 -4.63
N ARG A 193 -13.45 16.12 -4.64
CA ARG A 193 -14.04 16.96 -5.68
C ARG A 193 -13.68 16.46 -7.07
N ASP A 194 -14.68 16.40 -7.95
CA ASP A 194 -14.52 15.94 -9.34
C ASP A 194 -13.94 14.52 -9.49
N ALA A 195 -13.88 13.72 -8.42
CA ALA A 195 -13.35 12.35 -8.45
C ALA A 195 -14.37 11.35 -9.04
N ILE A 196 -13.88 10.26 -9.62
CA ILE A 196 -14.71 9.14 -10.11
C ILE A 196 -14.44 7.93 -9.21
N LEU A 197 -15.49 7.40 -8.59
CA LEU A 197 -15.43 6.24 -7.69
C LEU A 197 -16.15 5.04 -8.34
N GLU A 198 -15.40 4.31 -9.16
CA GLU A 198 -15.89 3.13 -9.88
C GLU A 198 -15.64 1.87 -9.05
N ASP A 199 -16.68 1.05 -8.84
CA ASP A 199 -16.63 -0.19 -8.04
C ASP A 199 -16.02 -0.03 -6.64
N CYS A 200 -16.12 1.17 -6.06
CA CYS A 200 -15.60 1.47 -4.74
C CYS A 200 -16.63 1.16 -3.65
N ARG A 201 -16.15 0.77 -2.47
CA ARG A 201 -16.99 0.52 -1.29
C ARG A 201 -16.66 1.53 -0.20
N LEU A 202 -17.63 2.39 0.14
CA LEU A 202 -17.57 3.38 1.22
C LEU A 202 -18.46 3.01 2.41
N ALA A 203 -19.07 1.81 2.42
CA ALA A 203 -19.89 1.33 3.52
C ALA A 203 -19.17 1.51 4.87
N GLU A 204 -19.86 2.13 5.83
CA GLU A 204 -19.37 2.37 7.20
C GLU A 204 -18.13 3.29 7.31
N ALA A 205 -17.70 3.93 6.23
CA ALA A 205 -16.61 4.90 6.28
C ALA A 205 -17.04 6.18 7.04
N ASN A 206 -16.10 6.78 7.77
CA ASN A 206 -16.32 8.10 8.36
C ASN A 206 -16.15 9.19 7.29
N LEU A 207 -17.25 9.76 6.83
CA LEU A 207 -17.28 10.79 5.80
C LEU A 207 -17.31 12.23 6.35
N ARG A 208 -17.05 12.44 7.65
CA ARG A 208 -17.20 13.75 8.29
C ARG A 208 -16.34 14.81 7.60
N ALA A 209 -16.96 15.86 7.08
CA ALA A 209 -16.31 16.97 6.37
C ALA A 209 -15.56 16.57 5.08
N ALA A 210 -15.78 15.36 4.55
CA ALA A 210 -15.34 15.02 3.20
C ALA A 210 -16.09 15.90 2.17
N ASP A 211 -15.43 16.24 1.07
CA ASP A 211 -16.02 17.04 0.00
C ASP A 211 -16.20 16.21 -1.26
N PHE A 212 -17.47 15.90 -1.59
CA PHE A 212 -17.87 15.14 -2.76
C PHE A 212 -18.43 16.01 -3.90
N THR A 213 -18.17 17.33 -3.89
CA THR A 213 -18.69 18.23 -4.93
C THR A 213 -18.23 17.79 -6.31
N GLY A 214 -19.16 17.43 -7.20
CA GLY A 214 -18.85 16.96 -8.55
C GLY A 214 -18.33 15.52 -8.62
N ALA A 215 -18.22 14.81 -7.49
CA ALA A 215 -17.76 13.43 -7.48
C ALA A 215 -18.81 12.50 -8.11
N ASP A 216 -18.37 11.54 -8.92
CA ASP A 216 -19.20 10.49 -9.48
C ASP A 216 -19.16 9.25 -8.58
N LEU A 217 -20.28 8.99 -7.90
CA LEU A 217 -20.46 7.84 -7.01
C LEU A 217 -21.37 6.77 -7.64
N ARG A 218 -21.70 6.89 -8.93
CA ARG A 218 -22.57 5.91 -9.60
C ARG A 218 -21.89 4.53 -9.58
N GLY A 219 -22.56 3.56 -8.97
CA GLY A 219 -22.03 2.20 -8.85
C GLY A 219 -21.18 1.96 -7.59
N ALA A 220 -20.81 3.01 -6.85
CA ALA A 220 -20.17 2.83 -5.56
C ALA A 220 -21.13 2.21 -4.54
N ASP A 221 -20.64 1.28 -3.73
CA ASP A 221 -21.33 0.74 -2.57
C ASP A 221 -21.22 1.74 -1.42
N LEU A 222 -22.28 2.54 -1.23
CA LEU A 222 -22.36 3.56 -0.18
C LEU A 222 -22.83 2.98 1.17
N GLY A 223 -23.06 1.67 1.26
CA GLY A 223 -23.65 1.02 2.43
C GLY A 223 -25.10 1.47 2.68
N GLU A 224 -25.51 1.42 3.95
CA GLU A 224 -26.82 1.94 4.36
C GLU A 224 -26.84 3.47 4.27
N LEU A 225 -27.63 3.99 3.33
CA LEU A 225 -27.82 5.43 3.19
C LEU A 225 -28.87 5.93 4.17
N THR A 226 -28.43 6.72 5.14
CA THR A 226 -29.31 7.51 6.02
C THR A 226 -29.43 8.95 5.52
N ILE A 227 -30.37 9.74 6.05
CA ILE A 227 -30.45 11.20 5.78
C ILE A 227 -29.11 11.88 6.12
N THR A 228 -28.48 11.47 7.22
CA THR A 228 -27.20 12.01 7.68
C THR A 228 -26.09 11.71 6.67
N THR A 229 -25.98 10.46 6.21
CA THR A 229 -24.99 10.05 5.21
C THR A 229 -25.24 10.77 3.88
N ALA A 230 -26.50 10.83 3.42
CA ALA A 230 -26.88 11.53 2.20
C ALA A 230 -26.50 13.02 2.23
N ALA A 231 -26.66 13.69 3.38
CA ALA A 231 -26.26 15.08 3.54
C ALA A 231 -24.74 15.30 3.40
N GLN A 232 -23.92 14.31 3.78
CA GLN A 232 -22.45 14.36 3.62
C GLN A 232 -22.02 14.22 2.15
N LEU A 233 -22.86 13.61 1.30
CA LEU A 233 -22.61 13.41 -0.13
C LEU A 233 -23.12 14.58 -1.00
N ARG A 234 -23.35 15.76 -0.40
CA ARG A 234 -23.89 16.91 -1.12
C ARG A 234 -23.02 17.28 -2.33
N GLY A 235 -23.65 17.38 -3.50
CA GLY A 235 -22.99 17.74 -4.75
C GLY A 235 -22.41 16.55 -5.52
N ALA A 236 -22.49 15.34 -4.98
CA ALA A 236 -22.13 14.12 -5.68
C ALA A 236 -23.20 13.75 -6.73
N VAL A 237 -22.75 13.03 -7.75
CA VAL A 237 -23.60 12.35 -8.73
C VAL A 237 -23.87 10.93 -8.24
N ILE A 238 -25.14 10.54 -8.12
CA ILE A 238 -25.59 9.22 -7.68
C ILE A 238 -26.50 8.56 -8.72
N SER A 239 -26.66 7.24 -8.64
CA SER A 239 -27.56 6.47 -9.49
C SER A 239 -29.03 6.58 -9.06
N PRO A 240 -30.00 6.23 -9.93
CA PRO A 240 -31.41 6.12 -9.54
C PRO A 240 -31.65 5.12 -8.39
N SER A 241 -30.89 4.03 -8.33
CA SER A 241 -31.01 3.04 -7.25
C SER A 241 -30.53 3.60 -5.90
N GLN A 242 -29.43 4.36 -5.88
CA GLN A 242 -28.96 5.06 -4.68
C GLN A 242 -29.95 6.14 -4.24
N ALA A 243 -30.55 6.89 -5.18
CA ALA A 243 -31.61 7.85 -4.86
C ALA A 243 -32.83 7.17 -4.24
N ALA A 244 -33.23 6.00 -4.77
CA ALA A 244 -34.33 5.21 -4.21
C ALA A 244 -34.05 4.74 -2.77
N GLN A 245 -32.80 4.36 -2.46
CA GLN A 245 -32.39 4.00 -1.09
C GLN A 245 -32.54 5.18 -0.12
N ILE A 246 -32.17 6.40 -0.54
CA ILE A 246 -32.36 7.61 0.27
C ILE A 246 -33.85 7.89 0.51
N CYS A 247 -34.70 7.75 -0.51
CA CYS A 247 -36.14 7.89 -0.36
C CYS A 247 -36.72 6.84 0.59
N ALA A 248 -36.29 5.58 0.48
CA ALA A 248 -36.68 4.52 1.41
C ALA A 248 -36.23 4.82 2.86
N ALA A 249 -35.05 5.39 3.05
CA ALA A 249 -34.56 5.82 4.37
C ALA A 249 -35.38 6.98 4.97
N LEU A 250 -36.11 7.73 4.14
CA LEU A 250 -37.11 8.71 4.57
C LEU A 250 -38.49 8.09 4.86
N GLY A 251 -38.63 6.77 4.75
CA GLY A 251 -39.90 6.05 4.91
C GLY A 251 -40.82 6.13 3.68
N LEU A 252 -40.30 6.52 2.52
CA LEU A 252 -41.08 6.61 1.28
C LEU A 252 -41.05 5.30 0.50
N ASN A 253 -42.19 4.92 -0.08
CA ASN A 253 -42.27 3.81 -1.02
C ASN A 253 -41.88 4.28 -2.43
N VAL A 254 -40.79 3.74 -2.97
CA VAL A 254 -40.34 4.04 -4.34
C VAL A 254 -40.85 2.96 -5.29
N ILE A 255 -41.62 3.36 -6.30
CA ILE A 255 -42.12 2.48 -7.35
C ILE A 255 -41.26 2.72 -8.60
N GLY A 256 -40.73 1.63 -9.17
CA GLY A 256 -39.81 1.67 -10.33
C GLY A 256 -40.48 2.00 -11.65
#